data_AF-A0A3Q3XK04-F1
#
_entry.id   AF-A0A3Q3XK04-F1
#
_cell.length_a   1.000
_cell.length_b   1.000
_cell.length_c   1.000
_cell.angle_alpha   90.00
_cell.angle_beta   90.00
_cell.angle_gamma   90.00
#
_symmetry.space_group_name_H-M   'P 1'
#
loop_
_entity.id
_entity.type
_entity.pdbx_description
1 polymer ?
#
loop_
_entity_poly.entity_id
_entity_poly.type
_entity_poly.pdbx_seq_one_letter_code
_entity_poly.pdbx_strand_id
1 'polypeptide(L)'
;PLSITTYPIQGHRGAAAAYPSIHTKYSTCLKPSSHTTGPILFSLKETDFFGLSEETRNASTPCPYHTFHDPVRVALLRSQLLGWYDKEKRELPWRTLAVTVSDVNIRTYAVWVSEIMLQQTQVATVIDYYNRWMKRWPTVQDLAAATLEEVNQMWAGLGYYSRGKRLHEGAQKVVSQLQGQMPNTVDSLLKQLPGVGRYTAAAIGSIALGQVTGAVDGNVIRVLCRLRAIGADSTSPAVTEALWSLANRLVDPERPGDFNQAMMELGARVCTPKGPLCSQCPVQSHCQSYQKVTSTLLGKLSVQPDIEDCSNTCLLCPSEPWDDELGVQNFPRKPVKKPPRVERTLTCVVIRRGEEGEDEFLLTQRPNKGLLAGLWEFPALLQAEKNSDVKEKKALCAEISRLLGTRLTDSLLQYVGEVVHIFSHIHQTYVVHSVRLQDACTEQQTENAQWLNRSALQEAAVSTGVKKVWTLFAQCEKKKKNRPNAPTSKRRPAEVTETSQVLLAVSFRVHQVDVLSTHATVLPVCSSVLHFTGRRSFRSFLIIWQRGAAFCCRP
;
A
#
# COMPACT_ATOMS: atom_id res chain seq x y z
N PRO A 1 -14.41 -51.20 44.61
CA PRO A 1 -14.99 -50.02 43.92
C PRO A 1 -14.93 -50.24 42.40
N LEU A 2 -15.91 -50.89 41.75
CA LEU A 2 -17.37 -50.79 41.91
C LEU A 2 -17.87 -49.34 41.72
N SER A 3 -18.77 -49.02 40.79
CA SER A 3 -19.62 -49.89 39.95
C SER A 3 -19.79 -49.42 38.50
N ILE A 4 -19.99 -50.39 37.60
CA ILE A 4 -20.70 -50.22 36.32
C ILE A 4 -22.21 -50.28 36.62
N THR A 5 -23.03 -49.52 35.88
CA THR A 5 -24.49 -49.62 35.92
C THR A 5 -25.05 -49.71 34.50
N THR A 6 -26.00 -50.62 34.26
CA THR A 6 -26.58 -50.91 32.93
C THR A 6 -28.05 -51.32 33.04
N TYR A 7 -28.76 -51.29 31.89
CA TYR A 7 -30.08 -51.88 31.63
C TYR A 7 -31.32 -51.17 32.24
N PRO A 8 -32.55 -51.39 31.71
CA PRO A 8 -32.99 -52.43 30.75
C PRO A 8 -33.55 -51.93 29.40
N ILE A 9 -33.97 -52.90 28.57
CA ILE A 9 -34.43 -52.76 27.18
C ILE A 9 -35.91 -53.17 27.07
N GLN A 10 -36.70 -52.43 26.27
CA GLN A 10 -37.91 -52.92 25.58
C GLN A 10 -38.01 -52.26 24.18
N GLY A 11 -38.51 -52.89 23.12
CA GLY A 11 -38.95 -54.30 23.08
C GLY A 11 -39.77 -54.83 21.88
N HIS A 12 -39.88 -54.16 20.72
CA HIS A 12 -40.64 -54.67 19.54
C HIS A 12 -39.87 -54.34 18.23
N ARG A 13 -39.62 -55.28 17.29
CA ARG A 13 -40.53 -55.84 16.24
C ARG A 13 -41.29 -54.73 15.49
N GLY A 14 -41.16 -54.50 14.18
CA GLY A 14 -40.38 -55.09 13.06
C GLY A 14 -40.64 -54.25 11.78
N ALA A 15 -40.24 -54.59 10.56
CA ALA A 15 -39.49 -55.76 10.04
C ALA A 15 -38.48 -55.32 8.95
N ALA A 16 -38.63 -55.72 7.66
CA ALA A 16 -37.71 -55.37 6.57
C ALA A 16 -38.33 -55.40 5.15
N ALA A 17 -37.59 -54.80 4.20
CA ALA A 17 -37.43 -55.15 2.77
C ALA A 17 -38.08 -54.30 1.64
N ALA A 18 -37.28 -54.22 0.56
CA ALA A 18 -37.60 -54.08 -0.87
C ALA A 18 -37.99 -52.72 -1.52
N TYR A 19 -37.39 -52.53 -2.72
CA TYR A 19 -37.79 -51.60 -3.78
C TYR A 19 -39.15 -52.00 -4.41
N PRO A 20 -39.76 -51.11 -5.21
CA PRO A 20 -39.73 -51.40 -6.65
C PRO A 20 -39.47 -50.20 -7.57
N SER A 21 -38.84 -50.47 -8.72
CA SER A 21 -38.92 -49.66 -9.96
C SER A 21 -39.99 -50.27 -10.89
N ILE A 22 -40.56 -49.51 -11.85
CA ILE A 22 -40.96 -49.97 -13.21
C ILE A 22 -41.65 -48.85 -14.05
N HIS A 23 -41.64 -49.02 -15.39
CA HIS A 23 -42.16 -48.11 -16.44
C HIS A 23 -43.70 -48.11 -16.62
N THR A 24 -44.26 -47.06 -17.28
CA THR A 24 -45.17 -47.08 -18.48
C THR A 24 -45.82 -45.68 -18.67
N LYS A 25 -45.95 -44.97 -19.81
CA LYS A 25 -45.67 -45.09 -21.28
C LYS A 25 -46.93 -45.26 -22.18
N TYR A 26 -47.02 -44.45 -23.26
CA TYR A 26 -48.12 -44.33 -24.25
C TYR A 26 -49.43 -43.67 -23.69
N SER A 27 -50.36 -43.11 -24.48
CA SER A 27 -50.53 -43.12 -25.95
C SER A 27 -51.30 -41.91 -26.56
N THR A 28 -51.10 -41.71 -27.88
CA THR A 28 -52.01 -41.22 -28.96
C THR A 28 -53.36 -40.53 -28.61
N CYS A 29 -53.64 -39.27 -29.03
CA CYS A 29 -54.06 -38.76 -30.36
C CYS A 29 -55.59 -38.62 -30.59
N LEU A 30 -56.08 -37.43 -30.99
CA LEU A 30 -56.81 -37.17 -32.25
C LEU A 30 -57.18 -35.67 -32.46
N LYS A 31 -57.59 -35.33 -33.70
CA LYS A 31 -58.02 -34.00 -34.24
C LYS A 31 -59.52 -34.09 -34.66
N PRO A 32 -60.19 -33.10 -35.33
CA PRO A 32 -59.84 -31.72 -35.74
C PRO A 32 -60.83 -30.68 -35.10
N SER A 33 -61.05 -29.42 -35.54
CA SER A 33 -60.82 -28.63 -36.78
C SER A 33 -60.86 -27.11 -36.44
N SER A 34 -60.59 -26.10 -37.30
CA SER A 34 -59.95 -25.95 -38.63
C SER A 34 -59.67 -24.45 -38.90
N HIS A 35 -58.88 -24.13 -39.95
CA HIS A 35 -58.70 -22.82 -40.60
C HIS A 35 -57.98 -21.68 -39.83
N THR A 36 -57.20 -20.78 -40.45
CA THR A 36 -56.37 -20.77 -41.69
C THR A 36 -55.38 -19.60 -41.49
N THR A 37 -54.06 -19.79 -41.50
CA THR A 37 -53.19 -19.56 -42.68
C THR A 37 -51.92 -20.43 -42.66
N GLY A 38 -51.35 -20.68 -43.85
CA GLY A 38 -50.28 -21.65 -44.08
C GLY A 38 -48.83 -21.13 -43.98
N PRO A 39 -47.83 -22.01 -44.12
CA PRO A 39 -46.49 -21.80 -43.56
C PRO A 39 -45.36 -21.64 -44.60
N ILE A 40 -44.20 -21.19 -44.12
CA ILE A 40 -42.90 -21.45 -44.77
C ILE A 40 -42.00 -22.16 -43.75
N LEU A 41 -41.40 -23.28 -44.18
CA LEU A 41 -40.52 -24.12 -43.37
C LEU A 41 -39.08 -23.96 -43.85
N PHE A 42 -38.20 -23.46 -42.98
CA PHE A 42 -36.76 -23.71 -43.05
C PHE A 42 -36.40 -24.39 -41.71
N SER A 43 -36.11 -25.69 -41.69
CA SER A 43 -34.92 -26.33 -42.25
C SER A 43 -33.67 -25.89 -41.49
N LEU A 44 -33.30 -26.69 -40.49
CA LEU A 44 -32.05 -26.56 -39.75
C LEU A 44 -30.88 -26.75 -40.73
N LYS A 45 -30.07 -25.72 -40.91
CA LYS A 45 -28.75 -25.81 -41.50
C LYS A 45 -27.71 -25.33 -40.51
N GLU A 46 -26.60 -26.07 -40.45
CA GLU A 46 -25.36 -25.62 -39.84
C GLU A 46 -24.77 -24.51 -40.71
N THR A 47 -24.82 -23.26 -40.23
CA THR A 47 -23.81 -22.19 -40.44
C THR A 47 -24.36 -20.91 -39.83
N ASP A 48 -23.73 -20.44 -38.74
CA ASP A 48 -23.44 -19.01 -38.48
C ASP A 48 -22.72 -18.89 -37.12
N PHE A 49 -21.46 -19.32 -37.10
CA PHE A 49 -20.56 -19.14 -35.95
C PHE A 49 -19.11 -18.87 -36.38
N PHE A 50 -18.94 -18.08 -37.45
CA PHE A 50 -17.63 -17.56 -37.88
C PHE A 50 -17.67 -16.03 -38.00
N GLY A 51 -17.16 -15.37 -36.96
CA GLY A 51 -17.00 -13.92 -36.86
C GLY A 51 -15.81 -13.52 -35.96
N LEU A 52 -14.91 -14.45 -35.69
CA LEU A 52 -13.63 -14.23 -35.01
C LEU A 52 -12.53 -14.25 -36.08
N SER A 53 -11.66 -13.23 -36.12
CA SER A 53 -10.51 -13.24 -37.03
C SER A 53 -9.53 -14.34 -36.62
N GLU A 54 -8.89 -14.96 -37.62
CA GLU A 54 -8.11 -16.19 -37.45
C GLU A 54 -6.70 -15.97 -36.83
N GLU A 55 -6.51 -14.83 -36.15
CA GLU A 55 -5.21 -14.34 -35.68
C GLU A 55 -4.85 -14.76 -34.24
N THR A 56 -5.80 -15.29 -33.47
CA THR A 56 -5.59 -15.64 -32.03
C THR A 56 -5.08 -17.06 -31.78
N ARG A 57 -4.76 -17.85 -32.81
CA ARG A 57 -4.25 -19.24 -32.65
C ARG A 57 -2.75 -19.36 -32.31
N ASN A 58 -2.00 -18.25 -32.25
CA ASN A 58 -0.62 -18.22 -31.73
C ASN A 58 -0.56 -17.96 -30.22
N ALA A 59 -1.22 -18.81 -29.43
CA ALA A 59 -0.98 -18.89 -27.99
C ALA A 59 0.40 -19.53 -27.76
N SER A 60 1.45 -18.71 -27.66
CA SER A 60 2.82 -19.18 -27.48
C SER A 60 2.97 -19.98 -26.18
N THR A 61 3.48 -21.22 -26.29
CA THR A 61 3.75 -22.10 -25.15
C THR A 61 4.61 -21.35 -24.12
N PRO A 62 4.17 -21.19 -22.85
CA PRO A 62 4.92 -20.42 -21.87
C PRO A 62 6.33 -20.99 -21.67
N CYS A 63 7.37 -20.18 -21.84
CA CYS A 63 8.75 -20.65 -21.76
C CYS A 63 8.99 -21.37 -20.41
N PRO A 64 9.51 -22.61 -20.42
CA PRO A 64 9.56 -23.44 -19.23
C PRO A 64 10.48 -22.88 -18.13
N TYR A 65 11.47 -22.06 -18.51
CA TYR A 65 12.37 -21.33 -17.62
C TYR A 65 11.62 -20.48 -16.57
N HIS A 66 10.55 -19.80 -16.98
CA HIS A 66 9.78 -18.89 -16.13
C HIS A 66 8.73 -19.56 -15.25
N THR A 67 8.63 -20.90 -15.26
CA THR A 67 7.53 -21.65 -14.64
C THR A 67 8.01 -22.72 -13.67
N PHE A 68 7.06 -23.31 -12.93
CA PHE A 68 7.31 -24.45 -12.03
C PHE A 68 6.60 -25.69 -12.59
N HIS A 69 7.37 -26.66 -13.09
CA HIS A 69 6.83 -27.88 -13.71
C HIS A 69 6.88 -29.09 -12.78
N ASP A 70 7.97 -29.21 -12.03
CA ASP A 70 8.27 -30.31 -11.12
C ASP A 70 7.49 -30.16 -9.80
N PRO A 71 6.53 -31.06 -9.48
CA PRO A 71 5.76 -31.01 -8.24
C PRO A 71 6.62 -31.23 -6.99
N VAL A 72 7.72 -31.97 -7.08
CA VAL A 72 8.64 -32.24 -5.96
C VAL A 72 9.40 -30.96 -5.61
N ARG A 73 9.87 -30.20 -6.60
CA ARG A 73 10.43 -28.85 -6.39
C ARG A 73 9.40 -27.87 -5.80
N VAL A 74 8.11 -27.98 -6.15
CA VAL A 74 7.05 -27.15 -5.55
C VAL A 74 6.80 -27.53 -4.08
N ALA A 75 6.69 -28.82 -3.76
CA ALA A 75 6.52 -29.31 -2.40
C ALA A 75 7.71 -28.94 -1.49
N LEU A 76 8.94 -29.08 -2.01
CA LEU A 76 10.15 -28.66 -1.29
C LEU A 76 10.17 -27.15 -1.02
N LEU A 77 9.80 -26.32 -2.00
CA LEU A 77 9.71 -24.86 -1.84
C LEU A 77 8.70 -24.47 -0.76
N ARG A 78 7.49 -25.09 -0.77
CA ARG A 78 6.46 -24.89 0.27
C ARG A 78 7.01 -25.23 1.66
N SER A 79 7.61 -26.41 1.82
CA SER A 79 8.18 -26.88 3.08
C SER A 79 9.30 -25.97 3.61
N GLN A 80 10.25 -25.58 2.75
CA GLN A 80 11.33 -24.63 3.10
C GLN A 80 10.80 -23.25 3.50
N LEU A 81 9.81 -22.73 2.76
CA LEU A 81 9.25 -21.40 3.02
C LEU A 81 8.42 -21.36 4.31
N LEU A 82 7.55 -22.35 4.54
CA LEU A 82 6.75 -22.45 5.75
C LEU A 82 7.62 -22.74 6.99
N GLY A 83 8.58 -23.66 6.88
CA GLY A 83 9.54 -23.99 7.95
C GLY A 83 10.55 -22.89 8.29
N TRP A 84 10.66 -21.86 7.44
CA TRP A 84 11.30 -20.58 7.75
C TRP A 84 10.31 -19.60 8.39
N TYR A 85 9.12 -19.44 7.79
CA TYR A 85 8.10 -18.51 8.26
C TYR A 85 7.68 -18.79 9.71
N ASP A 86 7.49 -20.06 10.09
CA ASP A 86 7.13 -20.43 11.47
C ASP A 86 8.20 -20.09 12.53
N LYS A 87 9.43 -19.76 12.11
CA LYS A 87 10.53 -19.33 12.99
C LYS A 87 10.76 -17.81 12.95
N GLU A 88 10.55 -17.19 11.78
CA GLU A 88 10.99 -15.82 11.47
C GLU A 88 9.84 -14.81 11.28
N LYS A 89 8.58 -15.27 11.29
CA LYS A 89 7.40 -14.40 11.19
C LYS A 89 7.36 -13.41 12.34
N ARG A 90 7.14 -12.13 12.02
CA ARG A 90 6.84 -11.12 13.03
C ARG A 90 5.48 -11.39 13.64
N GLU A 91 5.42 -11.35 14.97
CA GLU A 91 4.17 -11.15 15.71
C GLU A 91 3.56 -9.81 15.33
N LEU A 92 2.29 -9.82 14.93
CA LEU A 92 1.53 -8.67 14.44
C LEU A 92 0.08 -8.81 14.90
N PRO A 93 -0.60 -7.75 15.40
CA PRO A 93 -1.92 -7.89 16.02
C PRO A 93 -2.97 -8.57 15.14
N TRP A 94 -2.96 -8.28 13.83
CA TRP A 94 -3.85 -8.92 12.86
C TRP A 94 -3.52 -10.39 12.59
N ARG A 95 -2.27 -10.82 12.71
CA ARG A 95 -1.88 -12.25 12.67
C ARG A 95 -2.41 -12.98 13.88
N THR A 96 -2.28 -12.38 15.07
CA THR A 96 -2.81 -12.95 16.31
C THR A 96 -4.33 -13.12 16.22
N LEU A 97 -5.07 -12.06 15.85
CA LEU A 97 -6.53 -12.14 15.68
C LEU A 97 -6.95 -13.11 14.56
N ALA A 98 -6.18 -13.22 13.47
CA ALA A 98 -6.46 -14.19 12.41
C ALA A 98 -6.37 -15.66 12.88
N VAL A 99 -5.67 -15.95 13.97
CA VAL A 99 -5.53 -17.31 14.53
C VAL A 99 -6.41 -17.52 15.77
N THR A 100 -6.57 -16.52 16.63
CA THR A 100 -7.29 -16.67 17.92
C THR A 100 -8.80 -16.47 17.83
N VAL A 101 -9.30 -15.76 16.81
CA VAL A 101 -10.74 -15.51 16.67
C VAL A 101 -11.42 -16.66 15.94
N SER A 102 -12.31 -17.37 16.63
CA SER A 102 -13.13 -18.46 16.08
C SER A 102 -14.21 -17.96 15.11
N ASP A 103 -14.88 -16.86 15.46
CA ASP A 103 -15.93 -16.24 14.65
C ASP A 103 -15.40 -15.80 13.27
N VAL A 104 -16.01 -16.34 12.21
CA VAL A 104 -15.56 -16.12 10.84
C VAL A 104 -15.83 -14.69 10.34
N ASN A 105 -16.87 -14.02 10.83
CA ASN A 105 -17.18 -12.64 10.45
C ASN A 105 -16.18 -11.67 11.07
N ILE A 106 -15.93 -11.80 12.38
CA ILE A 106 -14.94 -11.00 13.11
C ILE A 106 -13.53 -11.26 12.55
N ARG A 107 -13.16 -12.53 12.30
CA ARG A 107 -11.86 -12.87 11.70
C ARG A 107 -11.69 -12.28 10.29
N THR A 108 -12.70 -12.39 9.43
CA THR A 108 -12.67 -11.86 8.06
C THR A 108 -12.61 -10.33 8.05
N TYR A 109 -13.37 -9.67 8.94
CA TYR A 109 -13.31 -8.23 9.16
C TYR A 109 -11.92 -7.79 9.67
N ALA A 110 -11.38 -8.45 10.70
CA ALA A 110 -10.08 -8.14 11.30
C ALA A 110 -8.93 -8.22 10.28
N VAL A 111 -8.93 -9.22 9.38
CA VAL A 111 -7.95 -9.33 8.29
C VAL A 111 -8.19 -8.27 7.20
N TRP A 112 -9.45 -7.99 6.84
CA TRP A 112 -9.79 -6.96 5.86
C TRP A 112 -9.32 -5.57 6.29
N VAL A 113 -9.52 -5.19 7.56
CA VAL A 113 -9.02 -3.92 8.12
C VAL A 113 -7.50 -3.81 7.96
N SER A 114 -6.73 -4.85 8.33
CA SER A 114 -5.27 -4.81 8.19
C SER A 114 -4.83 -4.73 6.72
N GLU A 115 -5.47 -5.48 5.81
CA GLU A 115 -5.11 -5.45 4.40
C GLU A 115 -5.41 -4.11 3.73
N ILE A 116 -6.51 -3.44 4.09
CA ILE A 116 -6.77 -2.07 3.62
C ILE A 116 -5.79 -1.08 4.24
N MET A 117 -5.43 -1.21 5.53
CA MET A 117 -4.45 -0.33 6.18
C MET A 117 -3.02 -0.50 5.63
N LEU A 118 -2.59 -1.72 5.28
CA LEU A 118 -1.24 -2.01 4.79
C LEU A 118 -0.98 -1.53 3.35
N GLN A 119 -2.02 -1.24 2.56
CA GLN A 119 -1.87 -0.70 1.20
C GLN A 119 -0.97 0.55 1.18
N GLN A 120 0.22 0.42 0.59
CA GLN A 120 1.23 1.49 0.47
C GLN A 120 1.64 2.14 1.82
N THR A 121 1.45 1.43 2.94
CA THR A 121 1.70 1.94 4.30
C THR A 121 2.62 0.97 5.05
N GLN A 122 3.56 1.49 5.85
CA GLN A 122 4.55 0.64 6.51
C GLN A 122 3.95 -0.10 7.72
N VAL A 123 4.32 -1.39 7.88
CA VAL A 123 3.81 -2.26 8.96
C VAL A 123 3.95 -1.61 10.34
N ALA A 124 5.10 -1.01 10.64
CA ALA A 124 5.36 -0.34 11.92
C ALA A 124 4.40 0.83 12.18
N THR A 125 3.94 1.53 11.15
CA THR A 125 2.94 2.60 11.26
C THR A 125 1.53 2.05 11.44
N VAL A 126 1.21 0.89 10.84
CA VAL A 126 -0.15 0.32 10.88
C VAL A 126 -0.50 -0.24 12.26
N ILE A 127 0.45 -0.76 13.04
CA ILE A 127 0.21 -1.39 14.36
C ILE A 127 -0.65 -0.50 15.28
N ASP A 128 -0.28 0.76 15.48
CA ASP A 128 -0.98 1.68 16.40
C ASP A 128 -2.34 2.17 15.87
N TYR A 129 -2.54 2.16 14.55
CA TYR A 129 -3.83 2.50 13.94
C TYR A 129 -4.77 1.30 14.03
N TYR A 130 -4.27 0.10 13.72
CA TYR A 130 -5.02 -1.15 13.80
C TYR A 130 -5.49 -1.43 15.24
N ASN A 131 -4.59 -1.31 16.22
CA ASN A 131 -4.93 -1.54 17.63
C ASN A 131 -6.00 -0.57 18.15
N ARG A 132 -5.94 0.71 17.78
CA ARG A 132 -6.98 1.69 18.13
C ARG A 132 -8.29 1.42 17.38
N TRP A 133 -8.21 1.08 16.09
CA TRP A 133 -9.37 0.79 15.25
C TRP A 133 -10.15 -0.42 15.75
N MET A 134 -9.50 -1.57 15.93
CA MET A 134 -10.14 -2.80 16.42
C MET A 134 -10.64 -2.66 17.86
N LYS A 135 -10.10 -1.72 18.65
CA LYS A 135 -10.63 -1.38 19.99
C LYS A 135 -11.90 -0.52 19.92
N ARG A 136 -12.03 0.37 18.92
CA ARG A 136 -13.22 1.24 18.74
C ARG A 136 -14.34 0.51 17.99
N TRP A 137 -13.98 -0.30 16.99
CA TRP A 137 -14.89 -1.06 16.14
C TRP A 137 -14.37 -2.51 16.00
N PRO A 138 -14.66 -3.39 16.98
CA PRO A 138 -14.23 -4.79 16.94
C PRO A 138 -14.95 -5.62 15.87
N THR A 139 -16.17 -5.24 15.47
CA THR A 139 -16.96 -5.93 14.43
C THR A 139 -17.24 -5.03 13.22
N VAL A 140 -17.72 -5.65 12.13
CA VAL A 140 -18.17 -4.91 10.94
C VAL A 140 -19.45 -4.11 11.21
N GLN A 141 -20.28 -4.54 12.17
CA GLN A 141 -21.47 -3.84 12.64
C GLN A 141 -21.12 -2.52 13.33
N ASP A 142 -20.12 -2.54 14.23
CA ASP A 142 -19.68 -1.34 14.96
C ASP A 142 -19.15 -0.28 13.98
N LEU A 143 -18.38 -0.70 12.96
CA LEU A 143 -17.89 0.20 11.92
C LEU A 143 -19.01 0.72 11.02
N ALA A 144 -20.00 -0.10 10.67
CA ALA A 144 -21.12 0.30 9.83
C ALA A 144 -22.03 1.35 10.49
N ALA A 145 -22.07 1.38 11.83
CA ALA A 145 -22.80 2.36 12.63
C ALA A 145 -22.03 3.67 12.86
N ALA A 146 -20.76 3.75 12.45
CA ALA A 146 -19.91 4.92 12.65
C ALA A 146 -20.28 6.09 11.71
N THR A 147 -19.93 7.30 12.10
CA THR A 147 -19.92 8.44 11.18
C THR A 147 -18.68 8.43 10.28
N LEU A 148 -18.80 9.02 9.08
CA LEU A 148 -17.63 9.21 8.21
C LEU A 148 -16.58 10.13 8.86
N GLU A 149 -17.00 11.04 9.75
CA GLU A 149 -16.10 11.90 10.52
C GLU A 149 -15.26 11.09 11.50
N GLU A 150 -15.85 10.25 12.36
CA GLU A 150 -15.08 9.38 13.26
C GLU A 150 -14.11 8.47 12.49
N VAL A 151 -14.55 7.91 11.36
CA VAL A 151 -13.69 7.10 10.47
C VAL A 151 -12.51 7.94 9.95
N ASN A 152 -12.74 9.18 9.53
CA ASN A 152 -11.68 10.08 9.07
C ASN A 152 -10.75 10.54 10.21
N GLN A 153 -11.26 10.73 11.43
CA GLN A 153 -10.48 11.02 12.64
C GLN A 153 -9.58 9.82 13.01
N MET A 154 -10.12 8.60 13.01
CA MET A 154 -9.36 7.38 13.33
C MET A 154 -8.31 7.04 12.24
N TRP A 155 -8.59 7.37 10.98
CA TRP A 155 -7.65 7.28 9.86
C TRP A 155 -6.64 8.45 9.78
N ALA A 156 -6.78 9.48 10.62
CA ALA A 156 -6.02 10.73 10.52
C ALA A 156 -4.51 10.52 10.67
N GLY A 157 -3.79 10.70 9.56
CA GLY A 157 -2.33 10.51 9.46
C GLY A 157 -1.90 9.26 8.68
N LEU A 158 -2.78 8.26 8.51
CA LEU A 158 -2.44 7.02 7.77
C LEU A 158 -2.39 7.21 6.25
N GLY A 159 -2.98 8.31 5.75
CA GLY A 159 -2.96 8.69 4.34
C GLY A 159 -3.89 7.84 3.45
N TYR A 160 -4.09 8.30 2.21
CA TYR A 160 -5.03 7.69 1.25
C TYR A 160 -6.42 7.43 1.87
N TYR A 161 -7.05 8.47 2.41
CA TYR A 161 -8.32 8.42 3.16
C TYR A 161 -9.49 7.75 2.43
N SER A 162 -9.47 7.73 1.09
CA SER A 162 -10.43 6.95 0.29
C SER A 162 -10.42 5.44 0.59
N ARG A 163 -9.36 4.91 1.21
CA ARG A 163 -9.31 3.56 1.76
C ARG A 163 -10.25 3.39 2.96
N GLY A 164 -10.11 4.23 3.99
CA GLY A 164 -10.99 4.23 5.17
C GLY A 164 -12.45 4.48 4.79
N LYS A 165 -12.70 5.43 3.89
CA LYS A 165 -14.05 5.68 3.36
C LYS A 165 -14.66 4.45 2.67
N ARG A 166 -13.92 3.76 1.80
CA ARG A 166 -14.40 2.54 1.12
C ARG A 166 -14.59 1.35 2.06
N LEU A 167 -13.71 1.20 3.05
CA LEU A 167 -13.84 0.20 4.11
C LEU A 167 -15.14 0.42 4.91
N HIS A 168 -15.46 1.67 5.24
CA HIS A 168 -16.72 2.04 5.88
C HIS A 168 -17.95 1.83 4.96
N GLU A 169 -17.92 2.32 3.71
CA GLU A 169 -18.97 2.07 2.70
C GLU A 169 -19.23 0.57 2.51
N GLY A 170 -18.18 -0.26 2.59
CA GLY A 170 -18.28 -1.71 2.52
C GLY A 170 -18.87 -2.35 3.77
N ALA A 171 -18.53 -1.86 4.97
CA ALA A 171 -19.12 -2.34 6.21
C ALA A 171 -20.63 -2.02 6.26
N GLN A 172 -21.01 -0.81 5.87
CA GLN A 172 -22.41 -0.42 5.68
C GLN A 172 -23.14 -1.35 4.70
N LYS A 173 -22.50 -1.73 3.59
CA LYS A 173 -23.05 -2.72 2.65
C LYS A 173 -23.18 -4.12 3.25
N VAL A 174 -22.20 -4.59 4.02
CA VAL A 174 -22.26 -5.90 4.71
C VAL A 174 -23.47 -5.96 5.65
N VAL A 175 -23.69 -4.92 6.45
CA VAL A 175 -24.86 -4.87 7.36
C VAL A 175 -26.17 -4.77 6.58
N SER A 176 -26.29 -3.80 5.65
CA SER A 176 -27.56 -3.49 4.97
C SER A 176 -27.99 -4.47 3.88
N GLN A 177 -27.04 -5.14 3.20
CA GLN A 177 -27.33 -6.02 2.06
C GLN A 177 -26.95 -7.48 2.28
N LEU A 178 -26.02 -7.76 3.21
CA LEU A 178 -25.55 -9.12 3.52
C LEU A 178 -25.92 -9.56 4.96
N GLN A 179 -26.84 -8.84 5.61
CA GLN A 179 -27.37 -9.17 6.95
C GLN A 179 -26.27 -9.29 8.04
N GLY A 180 -25.19 -8.52 7.88
CA GLY A 180 -24.03 -8.54 8.77
C GLY A 180 -23.07 -9.74 8.55
N GLN A 181 -23.32 -10.59 7.57
CA GLN A 181 -22.45 -11.71 7.22
C GLN A 181 -21.37 -11.26 6.23
N MET A 182 -20.11 -11.55 6.56
CA MET A 182 -18.97 -11.29 5.68
C MET A 182 -18.98 -12.28 4.50
N PRO A 183 -18.66 -11.83 3.26
CA PRO A 183 -18.55 -12.72 2.11
C PRO A 183 -17.51 -13.82 2.35
N ASN A 184 -17.91 -15.08 2.16
CA ASN A 184 -17.15 -16.27 2.55
C ASN A 184 -16.37 -16.94 1.39
N THR A 185 -16.22 -16.25 0.26
CA THR A 185 -15.37 -16.70 -0.87
C THR A 185 -14.58 -15.56 -1.49
N VAL A 186 -13.42 -15.85 -2.08
CA VAL A 186 -12.60 -14.86 -2.81
C VAL A 186 -13.41 -14.14 -3.91
N ASP A 187 -14.28 -14.87 -4.62
CA ASP A 187 -15.15 -14.32 -5.65
C ASP A 187 -16.23 -13.38 -5.09
N SER A 188 -16.86 -13.76 -3.98
CA SER A 188 -17.87 -12.91 -3.32
C SER A 188 -17.25 -11.68 -2.66
N LEU A 189 -16.09 -11.82 -2.01
CA LEU A 189 -15.29 -10.69 -1.51
C LEU A 189 -14.97 -9.68 -2.62
N LEU A 190 -14.50 -10.16 -3.77
CA LEU A 190 -14.13 -9.35 -4.93
C LEU A 190 -15.34 -8.66 -5.60
N LYS A 191 -16.47 -9.35 -5.72
CA LYS A 191 -17.69 -8.81 -6.36
C LYS A 191 -18.51 -7.90 -5.45
N GLN A 192 -18.49 -8.14 -4.14
CA GLN A 192 -19.43 -7.51 -3.20
C GLN A 192 -18.82 -6.34 -2.42
N LEU A 193 -17.54 -6.39 -2.02
CA LEU A 193 -16.95 -5.36 -1.14
C LEU A 193 -16.30 -4.20 -1.92
N PRO A 194 -16.74 -2.93 -1.74
CA PRO A 194 -16.14 -1.79 -2.42
C PRO A 194 -14.69 -1.58 -1.99
N GLY A 195 -13.80 -1.38 -2.96
CA GLY A 195 -12.36 -1.19 -2.73
C GLY A 195 -11.56 -2.47 -2.49
N VAL A 196 -12.20 -3.64 -2.44
CA VAL A 196 -11.50 -4.94 -2.42
C VAL A 196 -11.11 -5.33 -3.84
N GLY A 197 -9.81 -5.30 -4.14
CA GLY A 197 -9.25 -5.83 -5.39
C GLY A 197 -8.83 -7.29 -5.27
N ARG A 198 -8.44 -7.91 -6.39
CA ARG A 198 -7.99 -9.32 -6.49
C ARG A 198 -6.97 -9.72 -5.41
N TYR A 199 -6.00 -8.83 -5.14
CA TYR A 199 -5.05 -8.99 -4.03
C TYR A 199 -5.76 -9.16 -2.67
N THR A 200 -6.56 -8.16 -2.27
CA THR A 200 -7.20 -8.13 -0.96
C THR A 200 -8.23 -9.26 -0.80
N ALA A 201 -8.95 -9.62 -1.87
CA ALA A 201 -9.83 -10.78 -1.87
C ALA A 201 -9.07 -12.10 -1.64
N ALA A 202 -7.92 -12.30 -2.30
CA ALA A 202 -7.08 -13.49 -2.13
C ALA A 202 -6.39 -13.54 -0.76
N ALA A 203 -5.93 -12.40 -0.24
CA ALA A 203 -5.34 -12.29 1.09
C ALA A 203 -6.37 -12.65 2.18
N ILE A 204 -7.55 -12.01 2.17
CA ILE A 204 -8.64 -12.34 3.11
C ILE A 204 -9.09 -13.80 2.94
N GLY A 205 -9.32 -14.25 1.71
CA GLY A 205 -9.78 -15.61 1.41
C GLY A 205 -8.83 -16.71 1.89
N SER A 206 -7.52 -16.52 1.72
CA SER A 206 -6.52 -17.49 2.18
C SER A 206 -6.25 -17.42 3.69
N ILE A 207 -6.22 -16.23 4.29
CA ILE A 207 -5.87 -16.03 5.71
C ILE A 207 -7.07 -16.28 6.64
N ALA A 208 -8.25 -15.71 6.37
CA ALA A 208 -9.41 -15.81 7.25
C ALA A 208 -10.32 -17.02 6.94
N LEU A 209 -10.34 -17.46 5.68
CA LEU A 209 -11.30 -18.45 5.16
C LEU A 209 -10.64 -19.74 4.64
N GLY A 210 -9.30 -19.86 4.74
CA GLY A 210 -8.56 -21.06 4.35
C GLY A 210 -8.60 -21.42 2.86
N GLN A 211 -9.02 -20.50 1.98
CA GLN A 211 -9.19 -20.81 0.56
C GLN A 211 -7.84 -20.89 -0.16
N VAL A 212 -7.65 -21.97 -0.93
CA VAL A 212 -6.42 -22.27 -1.67
C VAL A 212 -6.32 -21.36 -2.90
N THR A 213 -5.84 -20.14 -2.69
CA THR A 213 -5.51 -19.17 -3.75
C THR A 213 -4.24 -18.41 -3.39
N GLY A 214 -3.39 -18.14 -4.38
CA GLY A 214 -2.18 -17.33 -4.20
C GLY A 214 -2.51 -15.84 -4.18
N ALA A 215 -1.99 -15.07 -3.23
CA ALA A 215 -2.16 -13.62 -3.14
C ALA A 215 -0.91 -12.88 -3.63
N VAL A 216 -1.07 -11.91 -4.54
CA VAL A 216 0.06 -11.21 -5.20
C VAL A 216 0.08 -9.72 -4.88
N ASP A 217 1.05 -9.28 -4.07
CA ASP A 217 1.37 -7.89 -3.78
C ASP A 217 2.73 -7.46 -4.38
N GLY A 218 3.17 -6.22 -4.13
CA GLY A 218 4.48 -5.73 -4.58
C GLY A 218 5.71 -6.46 -3.99
N ASN A 219 5.56 -7.21 -2.90
CA ASN A 219 6.57 -8.11 -2.36
C ASN A 219 6.56 -9.45 -3.11
N VAL A 220 5.40 -10.08 -3.28
CA VAL A 220 5.22 -11.35 -4.00
C VAL A 220 5.62 -11.21 -5.48
N ILE A 221 5.24 -10.12 -6.16
CA ILE A 221 5.71 -9.81 -7.54
C ILE A 221 7.24 -9.88 -7.61
N ARG A 222 7.93 -9.22 -6.68
CA ARG A 222 9.41 -9.16 -6.65
C ARG A 222 10.04 -10.51 -6.34
N VAL A 223 9.45 -11.29 -5.42
CA VAL A 223 9.88 -12.65 -5.10
C VAL A 223 9.72 -13.56 -6.32
N LEU A 224 8.56 -13.58 -6.96
CA LEU A 224 8.27 -14.43 -8.12
C LEU A 224 9.13 -14.07 -9.34
N CYS A 225 9.27 -12.78 -9.66
CA CYS A 225 10.13 -12.33 -10.76
C CYS A 225 11.60 -12.74 -10.57
N ARG A 226 12.09 -12.82 -9.33
CA ARG A 226 13.45 -13.33 -9.03
C ARG A 226 13.51 -14.86 -8.98
N LEU A 227 12.49 -15.52 -8.43
CA LEU A 227 12.42 -16.97 -8.38
C LEU A 227 12.42 -17.60 -9.79
N ARG A 228 11.83 -16.91 -10.78
CA ARG A 228 11.63 -17.37 -12.16
C ARG A 228 12.25 -16.46 -13.24
N ALA A 229 13.13 -15.53 -12.85
CA ALA A 229 13.84 -14.60 -13.76
C ALA A 229 12.95 -13.89 -14.81
N ILE A 230 11.76 -13.43 -14.40
CA ILE A 230 10.81 -12.71 -15.26
C ILE A 230 11.24 -11.25 -15.35
N GLY A 231 11.76 -10.87 -16.52
CA GLY A 231 12.40 -9.58 -16.79
C GLY A 231 11.51 -8.55 -17.48
N ALA A 232 10.39 -8.96 -18.09
CA ALA A 232 9.42 -8.05 -18.69
C ALA A 232 8.75 -7.12 -17.66
N ASP A 233 8.07 -6.06 -18.13
CA ASP A 233 7.39 -5.08 -17.26
C ASP A 233 6.34 -5.78 -16.37
N SER A 234 6.62 -5.77 -15.06
CA SER A 234 5.77 -6.31 -14.00
C SER A 234 4.39 -5.64 -13.86
N THR A 235 4.12 -4.56 -14.59
CA THR A 235 2.80 -3.92 -14.69
C THR A 235 2.03 -4.28 -15.96
N SER A 236 2.63 -5.03 -16.89
CA SER A 236 1.95 -5.51 -18.10
C SER A 236 0.90 -6.59 -17.78
N PRO A 237 -0.19 -6.72 -18.58
CA PRO A 237 -1.21 -7.75 -18.34
C PRO A 237 -0.66 -9.18 -18.42
N ALA A 238 0.23 -9.46 -19.38
CA ALA A 238 0.81 -10.79 -19.59
C ALA A 238 1.67 -11.23 -18.38
N VAL A 239 2.55 -10.35 -17.89
CA VAL A 239 3.35 -10.63 -16.68
C VAL A 239 2.43 -10.71 -15.44
N THR A 240 1.41 -9.86 -15.35
CA THR A 240 0.45 -9.89 -14.23
C THR A 240 -0.23 -11.25 -14.12
N GLU A 241 -0.84 -11.77 -15.20
CA GLU A 241 -1.49 -13.09 -15.16
C GLU A 241 -0.50 -14.25 -15.00
N ALA A 242 0.72 -14.15 -15.55
CA ALA A 242 1.77 -15.13 -15.29
C ALA A 242 2.12 -15.19 -13.78
N LEU A 243 2.28 -14.05 -13.12
CA LEU A 243 2.56 -13.98 -11.68
C LEU A 243 1.41 -14.52 -10.83
N TRP A 244 0.15 -14.23 -11.19
CA TRP A 244 -1.02 -14.83 -10.54
C TRP A 244 -1.13 -16.34 -10.77
N SER A 245 -0.78 -16.84 -11.97
CA SER A 245 -0.72 -18.27 -12.27
C SER A 245 0.37 -18.98 -11.45
N LEU A 246 1.56 -18.38 -11.33
CA LEU A 246 2.65 -18.88 -10.49
C LEU A 246 2.26 -18.89 -9.01
N ALA A 247 1.61 -17.85 -8.50
CA ALA A 247 1.15 -17.80 -7.12
C ALA A 247 0.10 -18.89 -6.81
N ASN A 248 -0.89 -19.08 -7.70
CA ASN A 248 -1.89 -20.16 -7.53
C ASN A 248 -1.32 -21.57 -7.74
N ARG A 249 -0.20 -21.72 -8.47
CA ARG A 249 0.53 -23.00 -8.55
C ARG A 249 1.37 -23.28 -7.31
N LEU A 250 1.96 -22.24 -6.71
CA LEU A 250 2.83 -22.37 -5.53
C LEU A 250 2.07 -22.46 -4.22
N VAL A 251 0.90 -21.83 -4.09
CA VAL A 251 0.16 -21.75 -2.81
C VAL A 251 -0.04 -23.13 -2.19
N ASP A 252 0.23 -23.23 -0.90
CA ASP A 252 0.12 -24.48 -0.17
C ASP A 252 -1.37 -24.89 0.02
N PRO A 253 -1.75 -26.15 -0.23
CA PRO A 253 -3.15 -26.59 -0.13
C PRO A 253 -3.63 -26.79 1.32
N GLU A 254 -2.73 -26.99 2.28
CA GLU A 254 -3.07 -27.19 3.69
C GLU A 254 -2.99 -25.87 4.47
N ARG A 255 -2.02 -25.02 4.12
CA ARG A 255 -1.74 -23.74 4.81
C ARG A 255 -1.68 -22.54 3.84
N PRO A 256 -2.73 -22.26 3.03
CA PRO A 256 -2.69 -21.21 2.01
C PRO A 256 -2.47 -19.80 2.60
N GLY A 257 -3.11 -19.50 3.74
CA GLY A 257 -2.97 -18.22 4.44
C GLY A 257 -1.57 -17.96 5.01
N ASP A 258 -0.92 -18.98 5.56
CA ASP A 258 0.48 -18.87 6.00
C ASP A 258 1.43 -18.80 4.80
N PHE A 259 1.21 -19.59 3.75
CA PHE A 259 2.06 -19.57 2.55
C PHE A 259 2.07 -18.18 1.89
N ASN A 260 0.89 -17.57 1.72
CA ASN A 260 0.78 -16.21 1.17
C ASN A 260 1.50 -15.18 2.03
N GLN A 261 1.29 -15.22 3.35
CA GLN A 261 2.00 -14.35 4.28
C GLN A 261 3.51 -14.60 4.30
N ALA A 262 3.96 -15.85 4.13
CA ALA A 262 5.37 -16.21 4.05
C ALA A 262 6.04 -15.65 2.79
N MET A 263 5.36 -15.69 1.63
CA MET A 263 5.84 -15.04 0.40
C MET A 263 5.96 -13.51 0.58
N MET A 264 4.99 -12.87 1.25
CA MET A 264 5.04 -11.45 1.58
C MET A 264 6.17 -11.12 2.58
N GLU A 265 6.30 -11.90 3.66
CA GLU A 265 7.33 -11.73 4.70
C GLU A 265 8.73 -11.92 4.11
N LEU A 266 8.91 -12.92 3.24
CA LEU A 266 10.16 -13.18 2.51
C LEU A 266 10.55 -11.97 1.66
N GLY A 267 9.60 -11.42 0.89
CA GLY A 267 9.84 -10.20 0.12
C GLY A 267 10.16 -9.00 1.00
N ALA A 268 9.45 -8.83 2.12
CA ALA A 268 9.61 -7.70 3.04
C ALA A 268 10.95 -7.72 3.81
N ARG A 269 11.42 -8.91 4.23
CA ARG A 269 12.60 -9.06 5.12
C ARG A 269 13.88 -9.51 4.43
N VAL A 270 13.81 -10.35 3.39
CA VAL A 270 14.97 -11.07 2.84
C VAL A 270 15.18 -10.72 1.37
N CYS A 271 14.16 -10.91 0.54
CA CYS A 271 14.18 -10.59 -0.89
C CYS A 271 13.81 -9.11 -1.11
N THR A 272 14.52 -8.21 -0.45
CA THR A 272 14.25 -6.76 -0.38
C THR A 272 14.42 -6.03 -1.73
N PRO A 273 13.89 -4.80 -1.89
CA PRO A 273 14.04 -4.03 -3.13
C PRO A 273 15.49 -3.63 -3.49
N LYS A 274 16.34 -3.40 -2.48
CA LYS A 274 17.78 -3.13 -2.59
C LYS A 274 18.53 -4.00 -1.57
N GLY A 275 19.68 -4.55 -1.95
CA GLY A 275 20.51 -5.39 -1.08
C GLY A 275 19.80 -6.63 -0.52
N PRO A 276 19.23 -7.51 -1.36
CA PRO A 276 18.55 -8.73 -0.89
C PRO A 276 19.53 -9.71 -0.24
N LEU A 277 19.12 -10.30 0.88
CA LEU A 277 19.91 -11.22 1.69
C LEU A 277 19.88 -12.64 1.11
N CYS A 278 20.36 -12.81 -0.13
CA CYS A 278 20.28 -14.08 -0.86
C CYS A 278 20.93 -15.26 -0.13
N SER A 279 22.02 -15.03 0.61
CA SER A 279 22.70 -16.03 1.45
C SER A 279 21.87 -16.52 2.64
N GLN A 280 20.82 -15.79 3.03
CA GLN A 280 19.89 -16.14 4.12
C GLN A 280 18.49 -16.54 3.59
N CYS A 281 18.34 -16.67 2.27
CA CYS A 281 17.04 -16.97 1.66
C CYS A 281 16.70 -18.47 1.77
N PRO A 282 15.58 -18.85 2.42
CA PRO A 282 15.21 -20.25 2.64
C PRO A 282 14.95 -21.01 1.34
N VAL A 283 14.58 -20.30 0.27
CA VAL A 283 14.27 -20.83 -1.07
C VAL A 283 15.32 -20.45 -2.11
N GLN A 284 16.56 -20.14 -1.69
CA GLN A 284 17.67 -19.75 -2.58
C GLN A 284 17.89 -20.75 -3.71
N SER A 285 17.84 -22.05 -3.41
CA SER A 285 17.99 -23.17 -4.36
C SER A 285 16.98 -23.12 -5.52
N HIS A 286 15.81 -22.51 -5.32
CA HIS A 286 14.73 -22.43 -6.30
C HIS A 286 14.77 -21.14 -7.16
N CYS A 287 15.79 -20.28 -6.98
CA CYS A 287 15.82 -18.94 -7.54
C CYS A 287 16.64 -18.85 -8.85
N GLN A 288 15.97 -18.81 -10.02
CA GLN A 288 16.65 -18.72 -11.33
C GLN A 288 17.58 -17.49 -11.40
N SER A 289 17.16 -16.33 -10.91
CA SER A 289 17.98 -15.11 -10.95
C SER A 289 19.26 -15.23 -10.12
N TYR A 290 19.21 -15.94 -8.99
CA TYR A 290 20.41 -16.19 -8.18
C TYR A 290 21.34 -17.21 -8.85
N GLN A 291 20.77 -18.25 -9.48
CA GLN A 291 21.54 -19.20 -10.28
C GLN A 291 22.25 -18.49 -11.45
N LYS A 292 21.57 -17.64 -12.22
CA LYS A 292 22.16 -16.89 -13.36
C LYS A 292 23.30 -15.97 -12.92
N VAL A 293 23.13 -15.21 -11.83
CA VAL A 293 24.23 -14.41 -11.23
C VAL A 293 25.42 -15.28 -10.85
N THR A 294 25.17 -16.44 -10.25
CA THR A 294 26.23 -17.34 -9.78
C THR A 294 26.95 -18.05 -10.94
N SER A 295 26.27 -18.39 -12.03
CA SER A 295 26.91 -18.96 -13.23
C SER A 295 27.79 -17.95 -13.96
N THR A 296 27.35 -16.69 -14.10
CA THR A 296 28.14 -15.61 -14.70
C THR A 296 29.41 -15.36 -13.89
N LEU A 297 29.31 -15.22 -12.56
CA LEU A 297 30.46 -14.99 -11.67
C LEU A 297 31.47 -16.16 -11.62
N LEU A 298 31.03 -17.39 -11.91
CA LEU A 298 31.88 -18.59 -11.89
C LEU A 298 32.37 -19.01 -13.29
N GLY A 299 31.97 -18.33 -14.36
CA GLY A 299 32.34 -18.68 -15.74
C GLY A 299 31.88 -20.09 -16.16
N LYS A 300 30.80 -20.62 -15.57
CA LYS A 300 30.34 -22.00 -15.78
C LYS A 300 29.11 -22.05 -16.68
N LEU A 301 29.22 -22.84 -17.76
CA LEU A 301 28.06 -23.25 -18.56
C LEU A 301 27.07 -24.02 -17.67
N SER A 302 25.83 -23.50 -17.61
CA SER A 302 24.71 -24.17 -16.94
C SER A 302 24.18 -25.31 -17.81
N VAL A 303 23.79 -26.43 -17.18
CA VAL A 303 23.05 -27.53 -17.81
C VAL A 303 21.55 -27.48 -17.46
N GLN A 304 21.13 -26.51 -16.63
CA GLN A 304 19.72 -26.15 -16.51
C GLN A 304 19.35 -25.10 -17.57
N PRO A 305 18.09 -25.08 -18.05
CA PRO A 305 17.65 -24.13 -19.06
C PRO A 305 17.99 -22.69 -18.68
N ASP A 306 18.47 -21.91 -19.65
CA ASP A 306 18.69 -20.48 -19.51
C ASP A 306 17.62 -19.71 -20.29
N ILE A 307 17.70 -18.38 -20.23
CA ILE A 307 16.79 -17.46 -20.90
C ILE A 307 16.93 -17.49 -22.44
N GLU A 308 18.08 -17.95 -22.93
CA GLU A 308 18.36 -18.18 -24.36
C GLU A 308 17.60 -19.41 -24.92
N ASP A 309 17.10 -20.31 -24.06
CA ASP A 309 16.20 -21.41 -24.44
C ASP A 309 14.74 -20.96 -24.60
N CYS A 310 14.42 -19.69 -24.27
CA CYS A 310 13.12 -19.10 -24.58
C CYS A 310 13.09 -18.59 -26.02
N SER A 311 11.92 -18.63 -26.67
CA SER A 311 11.77 -18.01 -27.99
C SER A 311 11.98 -16.48 -27.92
N ASN A 312 12.46 -15.90 -29.01
CA ASN A 312 12.60 -14.44 -29.22
C ASN A 312 11.26 -13.66 -29.09
N THR A 313 10.14 -14.36 -28.88
CA THR A 313 8.78 -13.86 -28.69
C THR A 313 8.27 -13.99 -27.25
N CYS A 314 9.13 -14.38 -26.30
CA CYS A 314 8.71 -14.65 -24.92
C CYS A 314 8.35 -13.36 -24.15
N LEU A 315 7.06 -13.16 -23.89
CA LEU A 315 6.48 -12.00 -23.18
C LEU A 315 6.90 -11.85 -21.69
N LEU A 316 7.77 -12.74 -21.19
CA LEU A 316 8.26 -12.74 -19.81
C LEU A 316 9.78 -12.47 -19.71
N CYS A 317 10.52 -12.60 -20.82
CA CYS A 317 11.94 -12.26 -20.90
C CYS A 317 12.18 -10.75 -20.72
N PRO A 318 13.38 -10.32 -20.27
CA PRO A 318 13.75 -8.91 -20.24
C PRO A 318 13.81 -8.33 -21.66
N SER A 319 13.24 -7.14 -21.83
CA SER A 319 13.36 -6.33 -23.06
C SER A 319 14.58 -5.41 -23.08
N GLU A 320 15.38 -5.43 -22.02
CA GLU A 320 16.54 -4.56 -21.80
C GLU A 320 17.78 -5.41 -21.48
N PRO A 321 19.00 -4.97 -21.85
CA PRO A 321 20.24 -5.66 -21.51
C PRO A 321 20.41 -5.92 -20.02
N TRP A 322 21.09 -7.02 -19.70
CA TRP A 322 21.52 -7.36 -18.35
C TRP A 322 22.55 -6.35 -17.81
N ASP A 323 22.45 -6.05 -16.51
CA ASP A 323 23.38 -5.16 -15.79
C ASP A 323 24.04 -5.96 -14.65
N ASP A 324 25.34 -6.22 -14.75
CA ASP A 324 26.07 -7.02 -13.77
C ASP A 324 26.21 -6.35 -12.39
N GLU A 325 26.17 -5.01 -12.29
CA GLU A 325 26.23 -4.31 -10.99
C GLU A 325 24.96 -4.55 -10.16
N LEU A 326 23.82 -4.79 -10.83
CA LEU A 326 22.55 -5.04 -10.16
C LEU A 326 22.39 -6.49 -9.69
N GLY A 327 22.99 -7.47 -10.38
CA GLY A 327 22.82 -8.89 -10.09
C GLY A 327 21.34 -9.31 -10.05
N VAL A 328 20.88 -9.92 -8.96
CA VAL A 328 19.45 -10.31 -8.82
C VAL A 328 18.48 -9.11 -8.79
N GLN A 329 18.99 -7.88 -8.66
CA GLN A 329 18.19 -6.65 -8.64
C GLN A 329 17.78 -6.19 -10.05
N ASN A 330 18.30 -6.82 -11.10
CA ASN A 330 17.74 -6.77 -12.47
C ASN A 330 16.25 -7.13 -12.52
N PHE A 331 15.75 -7.87 -11.53
CA PHE A 331 14.36 -8.33 -11.46
C PHE A 331 13.62 -7.79 -10.22
N PRO A 332 12.35 -7.37 -10.35
CA PRO A 332 11.65 -7.07 -11.61
C PRO A 332 12.17 -5.76 -12.22
N ARG A 333 12.19 -5.65 -13.55
CA ARG A 333 12.33 -4.36 -14.23
C ARG A 333 11.13 -3.48 -13.87
N LYS A 334 11.38 -2.18 -13.69
CA LYS A 334 10.39 -1.20 -13.23
C LYS A 334 10.17 -0.17 -14.34
N PRO A 335 8.92 0.10 -14.74
CA PRO A 335 8.64 1.12 -15.73
C PRO A 335 9.06 2.51 -15.22
N VAL A 336 9.54 3.35 -16.14
CA VAL A 336 9.89 4.75 -15.85
C VAL A 336 8.63 5.49 -15.38
N LYS A 337 8.70 6.09 -14.19
CA LYS A 337 7.57 6.83 -13.63
C LYS A 337 7.40 8.17 -14.34
N LYS A 338 6.17 8.45 -14.81
CA LYS A 338 5.78 9.80 -15.26
C LYS A 338 5.94 10.80 -14.10
N PRO A 339 6.34 12.07 -14.38
CA PRO A 339 6.44 13.09 -13.35
C PRO A 339 5.06 13.39 -12.72
N PRO A 340 5.00 13.69 -11.41
CA PRO A 340 3.77 14.12 -10.76
C PRO A 340 3.35 15.51 -11.24
N ARG A 341 2.04 15.81 -11.16
CA ARG A 341 1.51 17.15 -11.48
C ARG A 341 1.97 18.15 -10.42
N VAL A 342 2.11 19.42 -10.77
CA VAL A 342 2.34 20.51 -9.81
C VAL A 342 1.04 21.31 -9.67
N GLU A 343 0.60 21.53 -8.44
CA GLU A 343 -0.66 22.22 -8.12
C GLU A 343 -0.39 23.32 -7.07
N ARG A 344 -1.03 24.48 -7.18
CA ARG A 344 -0.84 25.61 -6.26
C ARG A 344 -2.19 26.06 -5.71
N THR A 345 -2.24 26.34 -4.41
CA THR A 345 -3.51 26.57 -3.70
C THR A 345 -3.35 27.73 -2.75
N LEU A 346 -4.17 28.76 -2.90
CA LEU A 346 -4.29 29.84 -1.92
C LEU A 346 -5.05 29.30 -0.71
N THR A 347 -4.62 29.63 0.51
CA THR A 347 -5.25 29.12 1.74
C THR A 347 -5.25 30.20 2.81
N CYS A 348 -6.37 30.41 3.50
CA CYS A 348 -6.47 31.45 4.54
C CYS A 348 -6.85 30.88 5.90
N VAL A 349 -6.00 31.14 6.90
CA VAL A 349 -6.37 30.98 8.31
C VAL A 349 -7.21 32.20 8.72
N VAL A 350 -8.53 32.05 8.65
CA VAL A 350 -9.51 33.03 9.12
C VAL A 350 -9.70 32.85 10.63
N ILE A 351 -9.61 33.94 11.38
CA ILE A 351 -9.61 33.96 12.85
C ILE A 351 -10.75 34.86 13.34
N ARG A 352 -11.57 34.39 14.29
CA ARG A 352 -12.47 35.25 15.08
C ARG A 352 -12.19 35.11 16.58
N ARG A 353 -12.84 35.93 17.39
CA ARG A 353 -12.92 35.73 18.84
C ARG A 353 -14.15 34.87 19.13
N GLY A 354 -13.98 33.78 19.86
CA GLY A 354 -15.10 32.96 20.36
C GLY A 354 -15.76 33.59 21.58
N GLU A 355 -16.93 33.09 21.96
CA GLU A 355 -17.74 33.60 23.10
C GLU A 355 -16.98 33.52 24.43
N GLU A 356 -16.28 32.42 24.69
CA GLU A 356 -15.42 32.24 25.88
C GLU A 356 -14.15 33.12 25.87
N GLY A 357 -13.97 33.98 24.86
CA GLY A 357 -12.82 34.86 24.74
C GLY A 357 -11.54 34.14 24.34
N GLU A 358 -11.62 33.03 23.61
CA GLU A 358 -10.49 32.42 22.92
C GLU A 358 -10.43 32.76 21.41
N ASP A 359 -9.40 32.29 20.72
CA ASP A 359 -9.25 32.46 19.26
C ASP A 359 -9.81 31.23 18.54
N GLU A 360 -10.80 31.42 17.68
CA GLU A 360 -11.41 30.38 16.85
C GLU A 360 -11.02 30.51 15.38
N PHE A 361 -11.01 29.38 14.67
CA PHE A 361 -10.54 29.27 13.29
C PHE A 361 -11.62 28.66 12.39
N LEU A 362 -11.91 29.29 11.24
CA LEU A 362 -12.88 28.76 10.29
C LEU A 362 -12.26 27.59 9.51
N LEU A 363 -12.97 26.45 9.49
CA LEU A 363 -12.66 25.32 8.62
C LEU A 363 -13.88 24.92 7.78
N THR A 364 -13.61 24.50 6.55
CA THR A 364 -14.58 23.99 5.59
C THR A 364 -14.36 22.50 5.34
N GLN A 365 -15.44 21.73 5.22
CA GLN A 365 -15.37 20.30 4.90
C GLN A 365 -15.21 20.11 3.38
N ARG A 366 -14.26 19.26 2.98
CA ARG A 366 -14.05 18.93 1.57
C ARG A 366 -15.16 18.00 1.06
N PRO A 367 -15.65 18.17 -0.18
CA PRO A 367 -16.71 17.34 -0.75
C PRO A 367 -16.48 15.83 -0.59
N ASN A 368 -17.55 15.06 -0.41
CA ASN A 368 -17.52 13.61 -0.17
C ASN A 368 -17.01 12.73 -1.35
N LYS A 369 -16.43 13.35 -2.38
CA LYS A 369 -15.79 12.73 -3.57
C LYS A 369 -14.54 13.56 -3.96
N GLY A 370 -13.49 12.89 -4.44
CA GLY A 370 -12.26 13.55 -4.93
C GLY A 370 -11.07 13.49 -3.95
N LEU A 371 -10.10 14.38 -4.15
CA LEU A 371 -8.89 14.46 -3.33
C LEU A 371 -9.23 14.92 -1.90
N LEU A 372 -8.77 14.16 -0.90
CA LEU A 372 -8.99 14.42 0.54
C LEU A 372 -10.48 14.59 0.91
N ALA A 373 -11.36 13.82 0.28
CA ALA A 373 -12.80 13.87 0.48
C ALA A 373 -13.25 13.67 1.94
N GLY A 374 -14.17 14.52 2.42
CA GLY A 374 -14.72 14.46 3.78
C GLY A 374 -13.74 14.88 4.90
N LEU A 375 -12.58 15.45 4.56
CA LEU A 375 -11.66 16.04 5.53
C LEU A 375 -11.91 17.54 5.70
N TRP A 376 -11.57 18.05 6.87
CA TRP A 376 -11.58 19.49 7.15
C TRP A 376 -10.31 20.16 6.62
N GLU A 377 -10.46 21.39 6.10
CA GLU A 377 -9.37 22.27 5.73
C GLU A 377 -9.69 23.73 6.00
N PHE A 378 -8.67 24.60 6.00
CA PHE A 378 -8.89 26.05 6.00
C PHE A 378 -9.43 26.50 4.62
N PRO A 379 -10.26 27.56 4.56
CA PRO A 379 -10.75 28.15 3.31
C PRO A 379 -9.65 28.29 2.24
N ALA A 380 -9.87 27.66 1.09
CA ALA A 380 -8.83 27.45 0.08
C ALA A 380 -9.35 27.57 -1.36
N LEU A 381 -8.47 28.04 -2.26
CA LEU A 381 -8.76 28.23 -3.69
C LEU A 381 -7.62 27.64 -4.53
N LEU A 382 -7.96 26.64 -5.37
CA LEU A 382 -7.01 26.05 -6.32
C LEU A 382 -6.71 27.03 -7.46
N GLN A 383 -5.44 27.19 -7.80
CA GLN A 383 -5.00 28.03 -8.91
C GLN A 383 -4.64 27.16 -10.13
N ALA A 384 -5.13 27.55 -11.31
CA ALA A 384 -4.64 26.98 -12.57
C ALA A 384 -3.24 27.53 -12.92
N GLU A 385 -3.02 28.83 -12.69
CA GLU A 385 -1.79 29.54 -13.05
C GLU A 385 -1.37 30.53 -11.95
N LYS A 386 -0.06 30.78 -11.81
CA LYS A 386 0.47 31.77 -10.88
C LYS A 386 0.07 33.17 -11.34
N ASN A 387 -0.50 33.96 -10.44
CA ASN A 387 -0.96 35.31 -10.72
C ASN A 387 -0.11 36.34 -9.96
N SER A 388 -0.42 37.63 -10.09
CA SER A 388 0.16 38.66 -9.23
C SER A 388 -0.53 38.69 -7.87
N ASP A 389 0.20 38.96 -6.78
CA ASP A 389 -0.27 38.96 -5.39
C ASP A 389 -1.63 39.67 -5.20
N VAL A 390 -1.84 40.80 -5.87
CA VAL A 390 -3.09 41.57 -5.80
C VAL A 390 -4.28 40.79 -6.37
N LYS A 391 -4.10 40.09 -7.50
CA LYS A 391 -5.12 39.20 -8.07
C LYS A 391 -5.36 37.98 -7.16
N GLU A 392 -4.29 37.38 -6.65
CA GLU A 392 -4.36 36.21 -5.76
C GLU A 392 -5.12 36.54 -4.47
N LYS A 393 -4.75 37.63 -3.79
CA LYS A 393 -5.46 38.12 -2.60
C LYS A 393 -6.91 38.49 -2.90
N LYS A 394 -7.20 39.19 -4.00
CA LYS A 394 -8.58 39.56 -4.36
C LYS A 394 -9.46 38.34 -4.60
N ALA A 395 -8.94 37.29 -5.26
CA ALA A 395 -9.65 36.04 -5.47
C ALA A 395 -9.88 35.28 -4.15
N LEU A 396 -8.86 35.19 -3.29
CA LEU A 396 -8.96 34.58 -1.97
C LEU A 396 -9.96 35.32 -1.06
N CYS A 397 -9.93 36.67 -1.06
CA CYS A 397 -10.91 37.49 -0.34
C CYS A 397 -12.33 37.28 -0.85
N ALA A 398 -12.54 37.14 -2.17
CA ALA A 398 -13.87 36.88 -2.73
C ALA A 398 -14.43 35.53 -2.26
N GLU A 399 -13.60 34.47 -2.21
CA GLU A 399 -14.01 33.15 -1.74
C GLU A 399 -14.31 33.14 -0.22
N ILE A 400 -13.46 33.78 0.60
CA ILE A 400 -13.75 33.89 2.05
C ILE A 400 -15.01 34.75 2.29
N SER A 401 -15.21 35.82 1.51
CA SER A 401 -16.42 36.65 1.58
C SER A 401 -17.67 35.85 1.24
N ARG A 402 -17.59 34.97 0.22
CA ARG A 402 -18.66 34.05 -0.17
C ARG A 402 -18.97 33.02 0.93
N LEU A 403 -17.97 32.57 1.68
CA LEU A 403 -18.13 31.63 2.79
C LEU A 403 -18.65 32.27 4.08
N LEU A 404 -18.29 33.53 4.36
CA LEU A 404 -18.72 34.26 5.57
C LEU A 404 -20.03 35.04 5.39
N GLY A 405 -20.50 35.26 4.17
CA GLY A 405 -21.60 36.19 3.88
C GLY A 405 -21.24 37.66 4.07
N THR A 406 -19.98 37.99 4.34
CA THR A 406 -19.49 39.35 4.65
C THR A 406 -18.46 39.84 3.64
N ARG A 407 -18.27 41.16 3.52
CA ARG A 407 -17.37 41.76 2.51
C ARG A 407 -15.98 42.02 3.08
N LEU A 408 -15.02 41.13 2.81
CA LEU A 408 -13.61 41.35 3.14
C LEU A 408 -12.86 42.16 2.06
N THR A 409 -11.90 42.96 2.49
CA THR A 409 -10.92 43.65 1.63
C THR A 409 -9.56 42.96 1.66
N ASP A 410 -8.85 42.98 0.54
CA ASP A 410 -7.54 42.33 0.34
C ASP A 410 -6.42 42.96 1.20
N SER A 411 -6.62 44.18 1.66
CA SER A 411 -5.77 44.85 2.66
C SER A 411 -5.75 44.15 4.03
N LEU A 412 -6.77 43.34 4.36
CA LEU A 412 -6.83 42.56 5.60
C LEU A 412 -6.06 41.23 5.52
N LEU A 413 -5.75 40.73 4.33
CA LEU A 413 -5.01 39.47 4.13
C LEU A 413 -3.51 39.65 4.41
N GLN A 414 -3.07 39.17 5.57
CA GLN A 414 -1.66 39.06 5.91
C GLN A 414 -1.07 37.80 5.27
N TYR A 415 0.00 37.94 4.48
CA TYR A 415 0.76 36.79 3.98
C TYR A 415 1.58 36.17 5.12
N VAL A 416 1.62 34.83 5.18
CA VAL A 416 2.25 34.06 6.26
C VAL A 416 3.45 33.25 5.75
N GLY A 417 3.37 32.71 4.53
CA GLY A 417 4.43 31.92 3.90
C GLY A 417 3.88 30.83 2.95
N GLU A 418 4.76 29.96 2.46
CA GLU A 418 4.38 28.81 1.63
C GLU A 418 4.66 27.47 2.32
N VAL A 419 3.85 26.46 2.01
CA VAL A 419 3.99 25.08 2.49
C VAL A 419 3.91 24.10 1.32
N VAL A 420 4.99 23.36 1.09
CA VAL A 420 5.01 22.27 0.10
C VAL A 420 4.56 20.95 0.73
N HIS A 421 3.65 20.25 0.06
CA HIS A 421 3.16 18.92 0.41
C HIS A 421 3.18 18.00 -0.83
N ILE A 422 3.72 16.80 -0.66
CA ILE A 422 3.95 15.85 -1.76
C ILE A 422 3.01 14.66 -1.59
N PHE A 423 2.11 14.49 -2.54
CA PHE A 423 1.36 13.26 -2.78
C PHE A 423 2.05 12.48 -3.92
N SER A 424 1.81 11.17 -4.00
CA SER A 424 2.43 10.26 -4.96
C SER A 424 2.19 10.57 -6.45
N HIS A 425 1.31 11.53 -6.76
CA HIS A 425 0.97 11.99 -8.12
C HIS A 425 0.76 13.51 -8.23
N ILE A 426 0.89 14.26 -7.12
CA ILE A 426 0.66 15.72 -7.05
C ILE A 426 1.69 16.33 -6.09
N HIS A 427 2.43 17.34 -6.54
CA HIS A 427 3.20 18.24 -5.70
C HIS A 427 2.37 19.51 -5.46
N GLN A 428 1.74 19.61 -4.28
CA GLN A 428 0.87 20.73 -3.92
C GLN A 428 1.63 21.78 -3.10
N THR A 429 1.50 23.05 -3.46
CA THR A 429 2.04 24.18 -2.70
C THR A 429 0.91 25.06 -2.17
N TYR A 430 0.76 25.12 -0.85
CA TYR A 430 -0.20 26.01 -0.18
C TYR A 430 0.43 27.39 0.04
N VAL A 431 -0.24 28.45 -0.40
CA VAL A 431 0.14 29.85 -0.21
C VAL A 431 -0.67 30.41 0.95
N VAL A 432 -0.06 30.43 2.13
CA VAL A 432 -0.74 30.68 3.40
C VAL A 432 -0.90 32.18 3.64
N HIS A 433 -2.14 32.58 3.80
CA HIS A 433 -2.56 33.89 4.31
C HIS A 433 -3.28 33.72 5.65
N SER A 434 -3.47 34.83 6.35
CA SER A 434 -4.36 34.90 7.52
C SER A 434 -5.12 36.22 7.55
N VAL A 435 -6.29 36.20 8.19
CA VAL A 435 -7.12 37.38 8.47
C VAL A 435 -7.74 37.21 9.86
N ARG A 436 -7.79 38.28 10.64
CA ARG A 436 -8.51 38.34 11.92
C ARG A 436 -9.70 39.25 11.77
N LEU A 437 -10.90 38.71 11.99
CA LEU A 437 -12.14 39.47 11.99
C LEU A 437 -12.18 40.36 13.25
N GLN A 438 -12.75 41.57 13.11
CA GLN A 438 -12.88 42.52 14.22
C GLN A 438 -14.23 42.35 14.92
N ASP A 439 -15.30 42.23 14.16
CA ASP A 439 -16.63 41.88 14.65
C ASP A 439 -16.82 40.37 14.75
N ALA A 440 -17.70 39.94 15.67
CA ALA A 440 -18.22 38.59 15.70
C ALA A 440 -19.19 38.36 14.54
N CYS A 441 -18.65 38.07 13.35
CA CYS A 441 -19.46 37.67 12.20
C CYS A 441 -20.33 36.45 12.58
N THR A 442 -21.60 36.54 12.23
CA THR A 442 -22.71 35.76 12.79
C THR A 442 -22.55 34.25 12.65
N GLU A 443 -23.26 33.50 13.51
CA GLU A 443 -23.24 32.04 13.65
C GLU A 443 -23.82 31.26 12.46
N GLN A 444 -23.52 31.64 11.22
CA GLN A 444 -23.80 30.82 10.06
C GLN A 444 -22.80 29.65 9.97
N GLN A 445 -22.89 28.75 10.96
CA GLN A 445 -22.55 27.35 10.75
C GLN A 445 -23.39 26.86 9.56
N THR A 446 -22.71 26.45 8.50
CA THR A 446 -23.35 25.73 7.40
C THR A 446 -22.92 24.27 7.50
N GLU A 447 -23.66 23.35 6.90
CA GLU A 447 -23.34 21.90 6.94
C GLU A 447 -21.89 21.57 6.52
N ASN A 448 -21.22 22.48 5.80
CA ASN A 448 -19.87 22.31 5.28
C ASN A 448 -18.86 23.34 5.85
N ALA A 449 -19.21 24.13 6.88
CA ALA A 449 -18.29 25.10 7.48
C ALA A 449 -18.56 25.32 8.98
N GLN A 450 -17.50 25.19 9.80
CA GLN A 450 -17.56 25.34 11.26
C GLN A 450 -16.39 26.18 11.80
N TRP A 451 -16.59 26.77 12.98
CA TRP A 451 -15.54 27.41 13.76
C TRP A 451 -14.99 26.40 14.77
N LEU A 452 -13.67 26.22 14.79
CA LEU A 452 -13.00 25.34 15.74
C LEU A 452 -12.05 26.15 16.62
N ASN A 453 -12.09 25.90 17.92
CA ASN A 453 -11.06 26.40 18.83
C ASN A 453 -9.72 25.67 18.65
N ARG A 454 -8.73 26.11 19.41
CA ARG A 454 -7.35 25.60 19.28
C ARG A 454 -7.20 24.12 19.68
N SER A 455 -8.07 23.56 20.52
CA SER A 455 -8.02 22.15 20.91
C SER A 455 -8.71 21.28 19.86
N ALA A 456 -9.95 21.62 19.50
CA ALA A 456 -10.74 20.89 18.51
C ALA A 456 -10.04 20.82 17.14
N LEU A 457 -9.31 21.88 16.74
CA LEU A 457 -8.48 21.89 15.53
C LEU A 457 -7.29 20.90 15.55
N GLN A 458 -6.82 20.47 16.73
CA GLN A 458 -5.77 19.44 16.82
C GLN A 458 -6.33 18.02 16.64
N GLU A 459 -7.57 17.81 17.06
CA GLU A 459 -8.29 16.53 17.02
C GLU A 459 -9.04 16.32 15.69
N ALA A 460 -9.46 17.42 15.03
CA ALA A 460 -10.17 17.42 13.76
C ALA A 460 -9.47 16.60 12.66
N ALA A 461 -10.28 15.98 11.81
CA ALA A 461 -9.84 15.18 10.66
C ALA A 461 -9.28 16.04 9.52
N VAL A 462 -8.12 16.67 9.76
CA VAL A 462 -7.41 17.54 8.81
C VAL A 462 -6.21 16.84 8.17
N SER A 463 -5.91 17.18 6.91
CA SER A 463 -4.80 16.57 6.18
C SER A 463 -3.42 16.94 6.74
N THR A 464 -2.40 16.12 6.47
CA THR A 464 -1.00 16.44 6.83
C THR A 464 -0.49 17.71 6.14
N GLY A 465 -1.09 18.14 5.03
CA GLY A 465 -0.88 19.47 4.44
C GLY A 465 -1.41 20.57 5.35
N VAL A 466 -2.66 20.46 5.79
CA VAL A 466 -3.30 21.41 6.72
C VAL A 466 -2.57 21.46 8.07
N LYS A 467 -2.11 20.33 8.62
CA LYS A 467 -1.30 20.30 9.86
C LYS A 467 0.04 21.07 9.70
N LYS A 468 0.67 21.06 8.52
CA LYS A 468 1.83 21.93 8.21
C LYS A 468 1.46 23.41 8.10
N VAL A 469 0.35 23.74 7.41
CA VAL A 469 -0.18 25.12 7.29
C VAL A 469 -0.45 25.73 8.66
N TRP A 470 -1.14 24.98 9.53
CA TRP A 470 -1.38 25.37 10.92
C TRP A 470 -0.08 25.58 11.71
N THR A 471 0.91 24.69 11.54
CA THR A 471 2.21 24.81 12.20
C THR A 471 2.96 26.08 11.78
N LEU A 472 2.96 26.42 10.48
CA LEU A 472 3.57 27.65 9.96
C LEU A 472 2.88 28.89 10.52
N PHE A 473 1.55 28.93 10.52
CA PHE A 473 0.75 30.02 11.09
C PHE A 473 1.04 30.21 12.58
N ALA A 474 1.00 29.14 13.38
CA ALA A 474 1.24 29.21 14.82
C ALA A 474 2.67 29.67 15.18
N GLN A 475 3.67 29.37 14.33
CA GLN A 475 5.02 29.93 14.46
C GLN A 475 5.08 31.43 14.13
N CYS A 476 4.29 31.89 13.15
CA CYS A 476 4.21 33.31 12.80
C CYS A 476 3.56 34.13 13.92
N GLU A 477 2.43 33.70 14.48
CA GLU A 477 1.77 34.39 15.59
C GLU A 477 2.66 34.47 16.85
N LYS A 478 3.41 33.41 17.18
CA LYS A 478 4.42 33.46 18.26
C LYS A 478 5.50 34.51 17.98
N LYS A 479 5.99 34.62 16.74
CA LYS A 479 6.97 35.66 16.36
C LYS A 479 6.40 37.09 16.42
N LYS A 480 5.08 37.28 16.22
CA LYS A 480 4.41 38.57 16.43
C LYS A 480 4.34 38.90 17.93
N LYS A 481 3.85 37.98 18.76
CA LYS A 481 3.70 38.19 20.22
C LYS A 481 5.04 38.39 20.96
N ASN A 482 6.13 37.83 20.45
CA ASN A 482 7.47 37.97 21.03
C ASN A 482 8.25 39.20 20.52
N ARG A 483 7.66 40.09 19.72
CA ARG A 483 8.27 41.39 19.40
C ARG A 483 7.83 42.44 20.43
N PRO A 484 8.74 43.10 21.16
CA PRO A 484 8.38 44.27 21.95
C PRO A 484 7.91 45.40 21.03
N ASN A 485 7.01 46.26 21.53
CA ASN A 485 6.46 47.40 20.78
C ASN A 485 7.54 48.46 20.50
N ALA A 486 8.22 48.34 19.35
CA ALA A 486 9.04 49.40 18.80
C ALA A 486 8.16 50.40 18.01
N PRO A 487 8.30 51.73 18.21
CA PRO A 487 7.54 52.72 17.45
C PRO A 487 7.79 52.65 15.93
N THR A 488 6.78 53.03 15.14
CA THR A 488 6.83 53.02 13.68
C THR A 488 7.84 54.03 13.13
N SER A 489 9.06 53.57 12.83
CA SER A 489 10.03 54.35 12.04
C SER A 489 9.63 54.38 10.56
N LYS A 490 9.91 55.50 9.89
CA LYS A 490 9.44 55.80 8.52
C LYS A 490 10.16 54.92 7.49
N ARG A 491 9.43 54.36 6.53
CA ARG A 491 10.03 53.74 5.33
C ARG A 491 10.85 54.79 4.57
N ARG A 492 12.12 54.50 4.29
CA ARG A 492 12.82 55.04 3.11
C ARG A 492 12.61 54.07 1.93
N PRO A 493 12.53 54.55 0.68
CA PRO A 493 12.68 53.67 -0.48
C PRO A 493 14.12 53.16 -0.53
N ALA A 494 14.31 51.98 -1.14
CA ALA A 494 15.60 51.46 -1.56
C ALA A 494 15.47 51.08 -3.04
N GLU A 495 16.46 51.44 -3.84
CA GLU A 495 16.44 51.26 -5.28
C GLU A 495 16.89 49.85 -5.72
N VAL A 496 16.71 49.62 -7.02
CA VAL A 496 16.90 48.36 -7.76
C VAL A 496 18.31 47.78 -7.58
N THR A 497 18.41 46.45 -7.57
CA THR A 497 19.52 45.76 -8.22
C THR A 497 19.08 44.38 -8.69
N GLU A 498 19.17 44.14 -9.99
CA GLU A 498 19.09 42.78 -10.54
C GLU A 498 20.45 42.08 -10.38
N THR A 499 20.45 40.80 -10.03
CA THR A 499 21.47 39.86 -10.50
C THR A 499 20.95 38.43 -10.35
N SER A 500 21.26 37.59 -11.33
CA SER A 500 20.76 36.20 -11.42
C SER A 500 21.77 35.17 -10.90
N GLN A 501 21.28 33.93 -10.70
CA GLN A 501 22.05 32.69 -10.52
C GLN A 501 22.89 32.53 -9.23
N VAL A 502 22.41 31.69 -8.31
CA VAL A 502 23.23 30.74 -7.53
C VAL A 502 22.48 29.40 -7.43
N LEU A 503 23.19 28.28 -7.45
CA LEU A 503 22.64 26.91 -7.46
C LEU A 503 22.00 26.50 -6.12
N LEU A 504 21.06 25.55 -6.17
CA LEU A 504 20.71 24.75 -4.98
C LEU A 504 21.80 23.72 -4.69
N ALA A 505 22.52 23.90 -3.59
CA ALA A 505 23.34 22.84 -2.97
C ALA A 505 22.62 22.28 -1.74
N VAL A 506 21.94 21.13 -1.90
CA VAL A 506 21.28 20.43 -0.77
C VAL A 506 22.33 19.63 0.01
N SER A 507 22.88 20.21 1.07
CA SER A 507 23.86 19.55 1.92
C SER A 507 23.21 18.49 2.82
N PHE A 508 23.48 17.21 2.53
CA PHE A 508 23.28 16.11 3.48
C PHE A 508 24.39 16.17 4.55
N ARG A 509 24.02 16.42 5.81
CA ARG A 509 24.95 16.18 6.93
C ARG A 509 25.04 14.68 7.23
N VAL A 510 26.11 14.06 6.79
CA VAL A 510 26.64 12.83 7.41
C VAL A 510 27.52 13.24 8.58
N HIS A 511 27.30 12.65 9.76
CA HIS A 511 28.28 12.73 10.85
C HIS A 511 29.36 11.68 10.60
N GLN A 512 30.60 12.12 10.44
CA GLN A 512 31.79 11.29 10.60
C GLN A 512 32.83 12.08 11.39
N VAL A 513 33.76 11.37 12.05
CA VAL A 513 34.56 11.89 13.16
C VAL A 513 35.89 12.46 12.67
N ASP A 514 36.26 13.64 13.18
CA ASP A 514 37.59 14.23 12.97
C ASP A 514 38.68 13.39 13.67
N VAL A 515 39.74 13.07 12.93
CA VAL A 515 41.02 12.66 13.49
C VAL A 515 42.09 13.58 12.92
N LEU A 516 42.89 14.17 13.80
CA LEU A 516 43.82 15.25 13.48
C LEU A 516 44.95 14.78 12.55
N SER A 517 45.24 15.63 11.55
CA SER A 517 46.47 15.56 10.76
C SER A 517 47.37 16.74 11.13
N THR A 518 48.61 16.47 11.52
CA THR A 518 49.64 17.48 11.78
C THR A 518 50.73 17.44 10.71
N HIS A 519 51.17 18.62 10.29
CA HIS A 519 52.10 18.83 9.16
C HIS A 519 53.41 18.04 9.25
N ALA A 520 53.85 17.53 8.09
CA ALA A 520 55.24 17.63 7.65
C ALA A 520 55.29 17.69 6.11
N THR A 521 56.13 18.57 5.57
CA THR A 521 56.40 18.73 4.13
C THR A 521 57.90 18.51 3.88
N VAL A 522 58.30 18.29 2.61
CA VAL A 522 59.64 18.54 2.00
C VAL A 522 60.30 17.30 1.36
N LEU A 523 60.23 17.29 0.02
CA LEU A 523 61.18 16.81 -1.03
C LEU A 523 61.57 15.32 -1.17
N PRO A 524 61.84 14.86 -2.43
CA PRO A 524 62.31 13.51 -2.75
C PRO A 524 63.80 13.43 -3.14
N VAL A 525 64.41 12.24 -3.03
CA VAL A 525 65.66 11.85 -3.71
C VAL A 525 65.56 10.39 -4.17
N CYS A 526 66.18 10.06 -5.31
CA CYS A 526 66.14 8.73 -5.94
C CYS A 526 67.18 7.74 -5.37
N SER A 527 66.96 6.45 -5.69
CA SER A 527 67.94 5.50 -6.24
C SER A 527 68.19 4.20 -5.45
N SER A 528 68.66 3.20 -6.21
CA SER A 528 69.50 2.07 -5.76
C SER A 528 68.84 0.94 -4.96
N VAL A 529 68.14 0.09 -5.71
CA VAL A 529 68.40 -1.37 -5.82
C VAL A 529 69.26 -2.00 -4.71
N LEU A 530 68.69 -2.99 -4.01
CA LEU A 530 69.44 -4.16 -3.54
C LEU A 530 68.53 -5.39 -3.42
N HIS A 531 68.79 -6.41 -4.24
CA HIS A 531 68.22 -7.75 -4.06
C HIS A 531 68.91 -8.44 -2.88
N PHE A 532 68.14 -9.14 -2.02
CA PHE A 532 68.60 -10.42 -1.48
C PHE A 532 67.43 -11.37 -1.19
N THR A 533 67.73 -12.65 -1.01
CA THR A 533 66.81 -13.79 -1.10
C THR A 533 66.31 -14.29 0.26
N GLY A 534 65.10 -14.87 0.32
CA GLY A 534 64.60 -15.50 1.54
C GLY A 534 63.23 -16.19 1.44
N ARG A 535 63.18 -17.45 0.97
CA ARG A 535 62.03 -18.34 1.22
C ARG A 535 62.27 -19.16 2.50
N ARG A 536 61.32 -19.14 3.45
CA ARG A 536 60.79 -20.38 4.08
C ARG A 536 59.55 -20.11 4.96
N SER A 537 58.69 -21.12 5.02
CA SER A 537 57.51 -21.21 5.89
C SER A 537 57.91 -21.51 7.33
N PHE A 538 57.06 -21.20 8.33
CA PHE A 538 56.54 -22.25 9.23
C PHE A 538 55.23 -21.87 9.94
N ARG A 539 54.68 -22.82 10.70
CA ARG A 539 53.29 -22.94 11.16
C ARG A 539 52.87 -22.03 12.33
N SER A 540 51.57 -21.72 12.32
CA SER A 540 50.57 -21.80 13.41
C SER A 540 51.02 -21.76 14.87
N PHE A 541 50.31 -20.95 15.68
CA PHE A 541 49.99 -21.32 17.06
C PHE A 541 48.52 -21.04 17.39
N LEU A 542 47.98 -21.86 18.28
CA LEU A 542 46.64 -21.77 18.89
C LEU A 542 46.78 -21.07 20.24
N ILE A 543 45.78 -20.30 20.69
CA ILE A 543 45.43 -20.19 22.13
C ILE A 543 44.02 -19.63 22.31
N ILE A 544 43.38 -20.05 23.41
CA ILE A 544 42.01 -19.73 23.83
C ILE A 544 42.08 -18.68 24.95
N TRP A 545 41.12 -17.75 25.05
CA TRP A 545 40.67 -17.30 26.38
C TRP A 545 39.20 -16.87 26.43
N GLN A 546 38.68 -16.70 27.65
CA GLN A 546 37.25 -16.78 27.97
C GLN A 546 36.57 -15.43 28.27
N ARG A 547 35.26 -15.51 28.52
CA ARG A 547 34.35 -14.43 28.95
C ARG A 547 34.79 -13.77 30.27
N GLY A 548 34.59 -12.45 30.34
CA GLY A 548 34.60 -11.62 31.55
C GLY A 548 34.43 -10.15 31.12
N ALA A 549 33.25 -9.57 30.97
CA ALA A 549 32.17 -9.31 31.95
C ALA A 549 32.49 -8.19 32.95
N ALA A 550 31.60 -7.19 32.98
CA ALA A 550 31.38 -6.16 34.01
C ALA A 550 32.32 -4.92 34.12
N PHE A 551 31.68 -3.77 33.87
CA PHE A 551 31.80 -2.47 34.58
C PHE A 551 32.94 -1.46 34.31
N CYS A 552 32.49 -0.20 34.08
CA CYS A 552 33.07 1.12 34.41
C CYS A 552 34.59 1.36 34.26
N CYS A 553 35.05 2.40 33.55
CA CYS A 553 34.53 3.78 33.55
C CYS A 553 34.64 4.54 32.21
N ARG A 554 33.99 5.70 32.18
CA ARG A 554 34.12 6.82 31.21
C ARG A 554 35.32 7.74 31.56
N PRO A 555 35.71 8.77 30.75
CA PRO A 555 35.02 9.43 29.63
C PRO A 555 34.73 8.59 28.39
#